data_AF-A0A926C4A6-F1
#
_entry.id   AF-A0A926C4A6-F1
#
_cell.length_a   1.000
_cell.length_b   1.000
_cell.length_c   1.000
_cell.angle_alpha   90.00
_cell.angle_beta   90.00
_cell.angle_gamma   90.00
#
_symmetry.space_group_name_H-M   'P 1'
#
loop_
_entity.id
_entity.type
_entity.pdbx_description
1 polymer ?
#
loop_
_entity_poly.entity_id
_entity_poly.type
_entity_poly.pdbx_seq_one_letter_code
_entity_poly.pdbx_strand_id
1 'polypeptide(L)'
;MDATQQLRELLQSYFNLRSAVLRKLTDSALSDTAIQEALTLSYEVLRRRRRDAAAWQPNEIGELATLLDLSNHKAVQLKTIARQIEQLPNDYRIKLLKMSLLSTHKLTLRANDWHNWKQVELERIAAGLERLPLSIQ
;
A
#
# COMPACT_ATOMS: atom_id res chain seq x y z
N MET A 1 6.69 2.67 -21.67
CA MET A 1 5.66 2.98 -20.66
C MET A 1 6.25 3.98 -19.69
N ASP A 2 5.60 5.13 -19.50
CA ASP A 2 6.01 6.15 -18.53
C ASP A 2 6.07 5.55 -17.11
N ALA A 3 7.16 5.83 -16.38
CA ALA A 3 7.36 5.37 -15.00
C ALA A 3 6.27 5.90 -14.06
N THR A 4 5.74 7.11 -14.33
CA THR A 4 4.63 7.71 -13.58
C THR A 4 3.36 6.91 -13.75
N GLN A 5 3.07 6.49 -14.99
CA GLN A 5 1.89 5.67 -15.32
C GLN A 5 1.97 4.29 -14.66
N GLN A 6 3.14 3.64 -14.70
CA GLN A 6 3.38 2.37 -14.00
C GLN A 6 3.09 2.47 -12.50
N LEU A 7 3.56 3.54 -11.87
CA LEU A 7 3.37 3.75 -10.44
C LEU A 7 1.89 3.98 -10.09
N ARG A 8 1.15 4.73 -10.93
CA ARG A 8 -0.30 4.94 -10.79
C ARG A 8 -1.05 3.61 -10.89
N GLU A 9 -0.76 2.80 -11.91
CA GLU A 9 -1.42 1.50 -12.12
C GLU A 9 -1.16 0.52 -10.97
N LEU A 10 0.04 0.54 -10.41
CA LEU A 10 0.43 -0.28 -9.28
C LEU A 10 -0.34 0.12 -8.01
N LEU A 11 -0.37 1.43 -7.69
CA LEU A 11 -1.12 1.95 -6.55
C LEU A 11 -2.62 1.67 -6.69
N GLN A 12 -3.18 1.90 -7.87
CA GLN A 12 -4.59 1.62 -8.13
C GLN A 12 -4.91 0.12 -7.98
N SER A 13 -4.05 -0.75 -8.50
CA SER A 13 -4.21 -2.20 -8.35
C SER A 13 -4.20 -2.61 -6.87
N TYR A 14 -3.31 -2.03 -6.07
CA TYR A 14 -3.27 -2.29 -4.64
C TYR A 14 -4.52 -1.76 -3.92
N PHE A 15 -4.99 -0.55 -4.20
CA PHE A 15 -6.22 -0.01 -3.58
C PHE A 15 -7.46 -0.82 -3.94
N ASN A 16 -7.54 -1.34 -5.17
CA ASN A 16 -8.59 -2.26 -5.59
C ASN A 16 -8.52 -3.57 -4.78
N LEU A 17 -7.32 -4.16 -4.63
CA LEU A 17 -7.13 -5.35 -3.80
C LEU A 17 -7.55 -5.08 -2.36
N ARG A 18 -7.06 -4.00 -1.74
CA ARG A 18 -7.40 -3.62 -0.37
C ARG A 18 -8.91 -3.48 -0.20
N SER A 19 -9.58 -2.83 -1.14
CA SER A 19 -11.04 -2.65 -1.09
C SER A 19 -11.78 -3.98 -1.18
N ALA A 20 -11.32 -4.89 -2.05
CA ALA A 20 -11.89 -6.24 -2.16
C ALA A 20 -11.67 -7.06 -0.88
N VAL A 21 -10.46 -7.03 -0.32
CA VAL A 21 -10.10 -7.70 0.94
C VAL A 21 -10.98 -7.20 2.08
N LEU A 22 -11.07 -5.89 2.30
CA LEU A 22 -11.83 -5.33 3.42
C LEU A 22 -13.34 -5.57 3.28
N ARG A 23 -13.87 -5.56 2.05
CA ARG A 23 -15.26 -5.93 1.78
C ARG A 23 -15.49 -7.40 2.15
N LYS A 24 -14.67 -8.29 1.58
CA LYS A 24 -14.81 -9.73 1.82
C LYS A 24 -14.55 -10.10 3.28
N LEU A 25 -13.70 -9.38 4.00
CA LEU A 25 -13.47 -9.54 5.43
C LEU A 25 -14.70 -9.18 6.28
N THR A 26 -15.49 -8.20 5.82
CA THR A 26 -16.77 -7.82 6.44
C THR A 26 -17.85 -8.86 6.17
N ASP A 27 -17.86 -9.41 4.96
CA ASP A 27 -18.86 -10.39 4.52
C ASP A 27 -18.52 -11.84 4.94
N SER A 28 -17.25 -12.11 5.28
CA SER A 28 -16.78 -13.44 5.64
C SER A 28 -17.15 -13.84 7.06
N ALA A 29 -17.43 -15.12 7.26
CA ALA A 29 -17.53 -15.74 8.57
C ALA A 29 -16.15 -16.02 9.22
N LEU A 30 -15.08 -15.35 8.79
CA LEU A 30 -13.76 -15.54 9.38
C LEU A 30 -13.80 -15.13 10.85
N SER A 31 -13.46 -16.07 11.72
CA SER A 31 -13.37 -15.81 13.15
C SER A 31 -12.19 -14.88 13.44
N ASP A 32 -12.36 -14.05 14.47
CA ASP A 32 -11.26 -13.20 14.94
C ASP A 32 -10.05 -14.02 15.40
N THR A 33 -10.25 -15.27 15.84
CA THR A 33 -9.17 -16.21 16.16
C THR A 33 -8.36 -16.59 14.92
N ALA A 34 -9.02 -16.96 13.82
CA ALA A 34 -8.34 -17.32 12.57
C ALA A 34 -7.51 -16.14 12.03
N ILE A 35 -8.03 -14.91 12.14
CA ILE A 35 -7.31 -13.71 11.72
C ILE A 35 -6.12 -13.41 12.65
N GLN A 36 -6.29 -13.55 13.97
CA GLN A 36 -5.19 -13.36 14.93
C GLN A 36 -4.06 -14.35 14.70
N GLU A 37 -4.38 -15.62 14.46
CA GLU A 37 -3.39 -16.66 14.17
C GLU A 37 -2.68 -16.41 12.85
N ALA A 38 -3.43 -16.11 11.79
CA ALA A 38 -2.85 -15.87 10.47
C ALA A 38 -1.92 -14.65 10.43
N LEU A 39 -2.29 -13.56 11.12
CA LEU A 39 -1.56 -12.29 11.10
C LEU A 39 -0.67 -12.07 12.32
N THR A 40 -0.64 -13.02 13.25
CA THR A 40 0.05 -12.92 14.56
C THR A 40 -0.31 -11.62 15.32
N LEU A 41 -1.58 -11.20 15.25
CA LEU A 41 -2.06 -9.97 15.89
C LEU A 41 -2.56 -10.25 17.30
N SER A 42 -2.35 -9.30 18.21
CA SER A 42 -3.05 -9.31 19.48
C SER A 42 -4.52 -8.90 19.30
N TYR A 43 -5.38 -9.33 20.22
CA TYR A 43 -6.80 -8.99 20.22
C TYR A 43 -7.06 -7.48 20.14
N GLU A 44 -6.33 -6.66 20.91
CA GLU A 44 -6.50 -5.20 20.89
C GLU A 44 -6.11 -4.58 19.54
N VAL A 45 -5.07 -5.12 18.89
CA VAL A 45 -4.68 -4.66 17.55
C VAL A 45 -5.76 -5.02 16.54
N LEU A 46 -6.25 -6.28 16.53
CA LEU A 46 -7.32 -6.70 15.63
C LEU A 46 -8.60 -5.86 15.86
N ARG A 47 -8.99 -5.65 17.11
CA ARG A 47 -10.15 -4.82 17.46
C ARG A 47 -10.02 -3.40 16.92
N ARG A 48 -8.82 -2.80 17.00
CA ARG A 48 -8.55 -1.50 16.38
C ARG A 48 -8.68 -1.55 14.86
N ARG A 49 -8.11 -2.58 14.20
CA ARG A 49 -8.20 -2.78 12.74
C ARG A 49 -9.63 -2.94 12.24
N ARG A 50 -10.49 -3.65 13.00
CA ARG A 50 -11.92 -3.81 12.69
C ARG A 50 -12.69 -2.49 12.78
N ARG A 51 -12.33 -1.60 13.71
CA ARG A 51 -12.97 -0.29 13.88
C ARG A 51 -12.51 0.75 12.87
N ASP A 52 -11.25 0.69 12.47
CA ASP A 52 -10.64 1.63 11.54
C ASP A 52 -10.01 0.89 10.37
N ALA A 53 -10.68 0.94 9.23
CA ALA A 53 -10.20 0.38 7.98
C ALA A 53 -8.82 0.94 7.58
N ALA A 54 -8.53 2.21 7.86
CA ALA A 54 -7.25 2.83 7.51
C ALA A 54 -6.09 2.34 8.38
N ALA A 55 -6.39 1.71 9.52
CA ALA A 55 -5.37 1.16 10.41
C ALA A 55 -4.68 -0.08 9.79
N TRP A 56 -5.33 -0.81 8.89
CA TRP A 56 -4.75 -1.99 8.24
C TRP A 56 -3.46 -1.65 7.48
N GLN A 57 -2.40 -2.41 7.77
CA GLN A 57 -1.12 -2.28 7.10
C GLN A 57 -1.11 -3.04 5.77
N PRO A 58 -0.31 -2.62 4.78
CA PRO A 58 -0.27 -3.29 3.47
C PRO A 58 0.16 -4.76 3.52
N ASN A 59 1.04 -5.13 4.45
CA ASN A 59 1.42 -6.53 4.67
C ASN A 59 0.24 -7.36 5.19
N GLU A 60 -0.50 -6.84 6.19
CA GLU A 60 -1.71 -7.46 6.73
C GLU A 60 -2.76 -7.65 5.60
N ILE A 61 -2.90 -6.67 4.70
CA ILE A 61 -3.78 -6.80 3.53
C ILE A 61 -3.34 -7.93 2.58
N GLY A 62 -2.04 -8.11 2.36
CA GLY A 62 -1.52 -9.20 1.52
C GLY A 62 -1.74 -10.59 2.12
N GLU A 63 -1.56 -10.71 3.43
CA GLU A 63 -1.82 -11.95 4.17
C GLU A 63 -3.33 -12.26 4.20
N LEU A 64 -4.17 -11.27 4.49
CA LEU A 64 -5.62 -11.42 4.41
C LEU A 64 -6.11 -11.77 3.01
N ALA A 65 -5.51 -11.22 1.95
CA ALA A 65 -5.84 -11.60 0.59
C ALA A 65 -5.63 -13.10 0.39
N THR A 66 -4.50 -13.64 0.88
CA THR A 66 -4.19 -15.06 0.81
C THR A 66 -5.21 -15.89 1.61
N LEU A 67 -5.54 -15.46 2.84
CA LEU A 67 -6.53 -16.14 3.69
C LEU A 67 -7.94 -16.14 3.10
N LEU A 68 -8.26 -15.15 2.27
CA LEU A 68 -9.55 -14.96 1.62
C LEU A 68 -9.58 -15.52 0.18
N ASP A 69 -8.62 -16.34 -0.23
CA ASP A 69 -8.50 -16.87 -1.60
C ASP A 69 -8.53 -15.76 -2.69
N LEU A 70 -7.95 -14.60 -2.38
CA LEU A 70 -7.71 -13.51 -3.31
C LEU A 70 -6.25 -13.50 -3.74
N SER A 71 -6.00 -13.13 -5.00
CA SER A 71 -4.65 -13.00 -5.52
C SER A 71 -3.84 -11.93 -4.76
N ASN A 72 -2.77 -12.35 -4.07
CA ASN A 72 -1.90 -11.46 -3.31
C ASN A 72 -0.83 -10.74 -4.15
N HIS A 73 -0.74 -11.05 -5.46
CA HIS A 73 0.30 -10.52 -6.35
C HIS A 73 0.38 -8.99 -6.32
N LYS A 74 -0.75 -8.31 -6.16
CA LYS A 74 -0.82 -6.85 -6.12
C LYS A 74 -0.25 -6.26 -4.82
N ALA A 75 -0.34 -6.97 -3.69
CA ALA A 75 0.31 -6.56 -2.45
C ALA A 75 1.84 -6.75 -2.54
N VAL A 76 2.30 -7.85 -3.16
CA VAL A 76 3.73 -8.11 -3.37
C VAL A 76 4.37 -7.05 -4.28
N GLN A 77 3.63 -6.53 -5.25
CA GLN A 77 4.10 -5.46 -6.13
C GLN A 77 4.41 -4.15 -5.38
N LEU A 78 3.90 -3.92 -4.16
CA LEU A 78 4.29 -2.75 -3.36
C LEU A 78 5.80 -2.68 -3.09
N LYS A 79 6.51 -3.81 -3.14
CA LYS A 79 7.98 -3.89 -3.04
C LYS A 79 8.68 -3.02 -4.08
N THR A 80 8.05 -2.75 -5.23
CA THR A 80 8.68 -1.99 -6.31
C THR A 80 8.38 -0.49 -6.26
N ILE A 81 7.47 -0.02 -5.39
CA ILE A 81 7.08 1.39 -5.32
C ILE A 81 8.27 2.28 -5.03
N ALA A 82 9.03 1.97 -3.97
CA ALA A 82 10.15 2.83 -3.55
C ALA A 82 11.18 2.97 -4.68
N ARG A 83 11.53 1.85 -5.31
CA ARG A 83 12.43 1.81 -6.47
C ARG A 83 11.89 2.58 -7.68
N GLN A 84 10.59 2.49 -7.98
CA GLN A 84 9.98 3.24 -9.07
C GLN A 84 9.99 4.75 -8.81
N ILE A 85 9.77 5.18 -7.56
CA ILE A 85 9.89 6.58 -7.15
C ILE A 85 11.34 7.06 -7.31
N GLU A 86 12.33 6.23 -6.93
CA GLU A 86 13.74 6.57 -7.10
C GLU A 86 14.15 6.75 -8.56
N GLN A 87 13.49 6.06 -9.49
CA GLN A 87 13.73 6.14 -10.93
C GLN A 87 13.09 7.36 -11.61
N LEU A 88 12.24 8.12 -10.89
CA LEU A 88 11.66 9.34 -11.44
C LEU A 88 12.75 10.42 -11.65
N PRO A 89 12.59 11.31 -12.66
CA PRO A 89 13.43 12.49 -12.81
C PRO A 89 13.52 13.28 -11.51
N ASN A 90 14.70 13.80 -11.18
CA ASN A 90 14.97 14.37 -9.85
C ASN A 90 13.95 15.45 -9.43
N ASP A 91 13.58 16.33 -10.36
CA ASP A 91 12.60 17.39 -10.10
C ASP A 91 11.20 16.85 -9.78
N TYR A 92 10.79 15.79 -10.47
CA TYR A 92 9.52 15.10 -10.24
C TYR A 92 9.55 14.34 -8.93
N ARG A 93 10.62 13.60 -8.67
CA ARG A 93 10.83 12.87 -7.42
C ARG A 93 10.77 13.80 -6.22
N ILE A 94 11.48 14.92 -6.25
CA ILE A 94 11.49 15.90 -5.15
C ILE A 94 10.09 16.47 -4.93
N LYS A 95 9.37 16.84 -5.99
CA LYS A 95 7.98 17.33 -5.88
C LYS A 95 7.06 16.27 -5.28
N LEU A 96 7.11 15.04 -5.79
CA LEU A 96 6.30 13.92 -5.30
C LEU A 96 6.57 13.62 -3.82
N LEU A 97 7.84 13.57 -3.41
CA LEU A 97 8.22 13.35 -2.01
C LEU A 97 7.72 14.46 -1.08
N LYS A 98 7.83 15.73 -1.51
CA LYS A 98 7.26 16.86 -0.77
C LYS A 98 5.74 16.75 -0.62
N MET A 99 5.03 16.45 -1.71
CA MET A 99 3.56 16.32 -1.69
C MET A 99 3.09 15.14 -0.86
N SER A 100 3.88 14.06 -0.81
CA SER A 100 3.57 12.85 -0.06
C SER A 100 4.03 12.87 1.40
N LEU A 101 4.73 13.94 1.82
CA LEU A 101 5.35 14.06 3.15
C LEU A 101 6.31 12.89 3.47
N LEU A 102 6.95 12.36 2.42
CA LEU A 102 8.03 11.38 2.51
C LEU A 102 9.38 12.08 2.41
N SER A 103 10.28 11.76 3.34
CA SER A 103 11.69 12.11 3.19
C SER A 103 12.41 11.01 2.41
N THR A 104 13.57 11.34 1.83
CA THR A 104 14.44 10.36 1.19
C THR A 104 14.79 9.22 2.15
N HIS A 105 15.05 9.55 3.43
CA HIS A 105 15.31 8.53 4.46
C HIS A 105 14.13 7.56 4.64
N LYS A 106 12.89 8.06 4.72
CA LYS A 106 11.70 7.20 4.77
C LYS A 106 11.59 6.32 3.53
N LEU A 107 11.83 6.89 2.34
CA LEU A 107 11.79 6.14 1.09
C LEU A 107 12.79 4.98 1.08
N THR A 108 14.03 5.22 1.50
CA THR A 108 15.07 4.17 1.64
C THR A 108 14.66 3.08 2.63
N LEU A 109 14.08 3.46 3.78
CA LEU A 109 13.54 2.47 4.73
C LEU A 109 12.45 1.61 4.08
N ARG A 110 11.55 2.19 3.28
CA ARG A 110 10.51 1.45 2.56
C ARG A 110 11.04 0.58 1.42
N ALA A 111 12.15 0.98 0.80
CA ALA A 111 12.84 0.18 -0.20
C ALA A 111 13.45 -1.09 0.41
N ASN A 112 14.00 -0.98 1.61
CA ASN A 112 14.59 -2.10 2.35
C ASN A 112 13.54 -3.02 2.97
N ASP A 113 12.42 -2.44 3.44
CA ASP A 113 11.32 -3.19 4.02
C ASP A 113 9.97 -2.61 3.58
N TRP A 114 9.29 -3.36 2.71
CA TRP A 114 8.01 -2.97 2.14
C TRP A 114 6.84 -3.13 3.13
N HIS A 115 6.97 -3.97 4.16
CA HIS A 115 5.92 -4.12 5.19
C HIS A 115 5.70 -2.83 5.97
N ASN A 116 6.71 -1.98 5.92
CA ASN A 116 6.83 -0.78 6.68
C ASN A 116 5.96 0.37 6.08
N TRP A 117 5.54 0.26 4.82
CA TRP A 117 4.65 1.21 4.15
C TRP A 117 3.37 1.48 4.95
N LYS A 118 2.99 2.75 5.10
CA LYS A 118 1.70 3.13 5.68
C LYS A 118 0.68 3.41 4.59
N GLN A 119 -0.58 3.03 4.83
CA GLN A 119 -1.69 3.31 3.90
C GLN A 119 -1.76 4.79 3.51
N VAL A 120 -1.67 5.70 4.49
CA VAL A 120 -1.69 7.15 4.24
C VAL A 120 -0.52 7.64 3.38
N GLU A 121 0.64 6.98 3.44
CA GLU A 121 1.79 7.32 2.60
C GLU A 121 1.47 6.98 1.13
N LEU A 122 0.91 5.80 0.88
CA LEU A 122 0.50 5.36 -0.46
C LEU A 122 -0.59 6.25 -1.05
N GLU A 123 -1.59 6.63 -0.26
CA GLU A 123 -2.68 7.53 -0.68
C GLU A 123 -2.16 8.91 -1.08
N ARG A 124 -1.20 9.47 -0.31
CA ARG A 124 -0.61 10.76 -0.64
C ARG A 124 0.30 10.69 -1.86
N ILE A 125 0.99 9.55 -2.08
CA ILE A 125 1.74 9.33 -3.32
C ILE A 125 0.78 9.31 -4.51
N ALA A 126 -0.34 8.57 -4.42
CA ALA A 126 -1.34 8.53 -5.49
C ALA A 126 -1.91 9.92 -5.80
N ALA A 127 -2.35 10.66 -4.77
CA ALA A 127 -2.83 12.03 -4.93
C ALA A 127 -1.76 12.99 -5.47
N GLY A 128 -0.49 12.79 -5.10
CA GLY A 128 0.64 13.53 -5.65
C GLY A 128 0.85 13.24 -7.14
N LEU A 129 0.75 11.98 -7.54
CA LEU A 129 0.88 11.56 -8.94
C LEU A 129 -0.22 12.16 -9.81
N GLU A 130 -1.47 12.18 -9.36
CA GLU A 130 -2.60 12.79 -10.10
C GLU A 130 -2.39 14.26 -10.42
N ARG A 131 -1.73 14.98 -9.51
CA ARG A 131 -1.46 16.43 -9.63
C ARG A 131 -0.20 16.75 -10.43
N LEU A 132 0.68 15.77 -10.64
CA LEU A 132 1.85 15.94 -11.48
C LEU A 132 1.47 15.71 -12.96
N PRO A 133 1.89 16.60 -13.87
CA PRO A 133 1.65 16.42 -15.31
C PRO A 133 2.33 15.13 -15.80
N LEU A 134 1.68 14.40 -16.71
CA LEU A 134 2.12 13.10 -17.23
C LEU A 134 3.32 13.18 -18.20
N SER A 135 4.11 14.26 -18.18
CA SER A 135 5.09 14.52 -19.24
C SER A 135 6.28 15.36 -18.77
N ILE A 136 7.46 14.73 -18.72
CA ILE A 136 8.62 15.30 -19.40
C ILE A 136 8.91 14.35 -20.57
N GLN A 137 8.75 14.84 -21.80
CA GLN A 137 9.46 14.28 -22.95
C GLN A 137 10.89 14.80 -22.94
#